data_AF-A0A5N6MGU6-F1
#
_entry.id   AF-A0A5N6MGU6-F1
#
_cell.length_a   1.000
_cell.length_b   1.000
_cell.length_c   1.000
_cell.angle_alpha   90.00
_cell.angle_beta   90.00
_cell.angle_gamma   90.00
#
_symmetry.space_group_name_H-M   'P 1'
#
loop_
_entity.id
_entity.type
_entity.pdbx_description
1 polymer ?
#
loop_
_entity_poly.entity_id
_entity_poly.type
_entity_poly.pdbx_seq_one_letter_code
_entity_poly.pdbx_strand_id
1 'polypeptide(L)' 'MSLQEPWRSYDINEERLIPLGESAAVLVYRGTAYRDNPAPAFESLMTSVYVRNGPGWALASYQQTPIPS' A
#
# COMPACT_ATOMS: atom_id res chain seq x y z
N MET A 1 20.08 12.95 -9.72
CA MET A 1 18.98 12.10 -9.21
C MET A 1 17.80 13.02 -8.94
N SER A 2 16.74 12.96 -9.74
CA SER A 2 15.48 13.61 -9.38
C SER A 2 14.86 12.75 -8.28
N LEU A 3 14.78 13.29 -7.07
CA LEU A 3 13.92 12.71 -6.04
C LEU A 3 12.49 12.85 -6.55
N GLN A 4 11.76 11.74 -6.66
CA GLN A 4 10.35 11.80 -7.02
C GLN A 4 9.64 12.70 -6.00
N GLU A 5 8.76 13.57 -6.49
CA GLU A 5 7.94 14.44 -5.65
C GLU A 5 7.15 13.58 -4.65
N PRO A 6 7.19 13.89 -3.34
CA PRO A 6 6.45 13.13 -2.35
C PRO A 6 4.95 13.21 -2.63
N TRP A 7 4.21 12.17 -2.24
CA TRP A 7 2.76 12.24 -2.25
C TRP A 7 2.30 13.28 -1.23
N ARG A 8 1.42 14.19 -1.65
CA ARG A 8 0.79 15.21 -0.81
C ARG A 8 -0.23 14.56 0.13
N SER A 9 -1.03 13.67 -0.41
CA SER A 9 -2.05 12.91 0.31
C SER A 9 -2.27 11.57 -0.37
N TYR A 10 -2.93 10.66 0.34
CA TYR A 10 -3.37 9.39 -0.20
C TYR A 10 -4.66 8.96 0.49
N ASP A 11 -5.46 8.19 -0.23
CA ASP A 11 -6.65 7.51 0.28
C ASP A 11 -6.43 5.99 0.20
N ILE A 12 -6.98 5.28 1.19
CA ILE A 12 -7.05 3.82 1.23
C ILE A 12 -8.53 3.44 1.28
N ASN A 13 -8.95 2.52 0.42
CA ASN A 13 -10.31 1.98 0.39
C ASN A 13 -10.31 0.51 -0.04
N GLU A 14 -11.48 -0.14 0.07
CA GLU A 14 -11.69 -1.55 -0.26
C GLU A 14 -10.72 -2.49 0.50
N GLU A 15 -10.32 -2.10 1.71
CA GLU A 15 -9.37 -2.83 2.51
C GLU A 15 -9.92 -4.19 2.95
N ARG A 16 -9.11 -5.22 2.80
CA ARG A 16 -9.39 -6.57 3.29
C ARG A 16 -8.17 -7.10 4.01
N LEU A 17 -8.38 -7.46 5.28
CA LEU A 17 -7.41 -8.18 6.08
C LEU A 17 -7.66 -9.69 5.94
N ILE A 18 -6.65 -10.42 5.47
CA ILE A 18 -6.67 -11.86 5.26
C ILE A 18 -5.70 -12.50 6.25
N PRO A 19 -6.19 -13.13 7.33
CA PRO A 19 -5.33 -13.87 8.25
C PRO A 19 -4.71 -15.09 7.54
N LEU A 20 -3.41 -15.32 7.74
CA LEU A 20 -2.70 -16.51 7.26
C LEU A 20 -2.31 -17.47 8.40
N GLY A 21 -2.79 -17.19 9.61
CA GLY A 21 -2.43 -17.84 10.86
C GLY A 21 -2.21 -16.81 11.97
N GLU A 22 -1.60 -17.23 13.08
CA GLU A 22 -1.39 -16.35 14.24
C GLU A 22 -0.27 -15.32 14.02
N SER A 23 0.69 -15.63 13.14
CA SER A 23 1.94 -14.89 12.96
C SER A 23 2.08 -14.22 11.59
N ALA A 24 1.07 -14.31 10.72
CA ALA A 24 1.10 -13.74 9.38
C ALA A 24 -0.28 -13.23 8.95
N ALA A 25 -0.30 -12.11 8.21
CA ALA A 25 -1.52 -11.56 7.62
C ALA A 25 -1.21 -10.82 6.31
N VAL A 26 -2.18 -10.82 5.39
CA VAL A 26 -2.15 -9.98 4.18
C VAL A 26 -3.15 -8.85 4.34
N LEU A 27 -2.73 -7.63 4.07
CA LEU A 27 -3.61 -6.49 3.86
C LEU A 27 -3.62 -6.18 2.36
N VAL A 28 -4.77 -6.34 1.73
CA VAL A 28 -5.01 -5.87 0.36
C VAL A 28 -5.92 -4.65 0.40
N TYR A 29 -5.65 -3.67 -0.44
CA TYR A 29 -6.45 -2.45 -0.52
C TYR A 29 -6.25 -1.76 -1.87
N ARG A 30 -7.17 -0.88 -2.25
CA ARG A 30 -6.94 0.09 -3.32
C ARG A 30 -6.37 1.36 -2.70
N GLY A 31 -5.26 1.83 -3.26
CA GLY A 31 -4.62 3.09 -2.89
C GLY A 31 -4.76 4.12 -4.01
N THR A 32 -5.10 5.35 -3.64
CA THR A 32 -5.11 6.51 -4.54
C THR A 32 -4.16 7.55 -3.97
N ALA A 33 -3.12 7.93 -4.72
CA ALA A 33 -2.10 8.89 -4.27
C ALA A 33 -2.10 10.16 -5.13
N TYR A 34 -1.97 11.31 -4.47
CA TYR A 34 -2.05 12.64 -5.10
C TYR A 34 -0.73 13.39 -4.93
N ARG A 35 -0.30 14.09 -5.98
CA ARG A 35 0.84 15.04 -5.92
C ARG A 35 0.32 16.47 -5.74
N ASP A 36 1.24 17.40 -5.45
CA ASP A 36 0.93 18.83 -5.43
C ASP A 36 0.72 19.39 -6.85
N ASN A 37 1.37 18.78 -7.83
CA ASN A 37 1.19 19.15 -9.24
C ASN A 37 -0.16 18.64 -9.80
N PRO A 38 -0.66 19.19 -10.92
CA PRO A 38 -1.96 18.82 -11.50
C PRO A 38 -1.95 17.47 -12.24
N ALA A 39 -0.98 16.59 -11.99
CA ALA A 39 -0.99 15.26 -12.59
C ALA A 39 -2.19 14.43 -12.07
N PRO A 40 -2.70 13.48 -12.89
CA PRO A 40 -3.70 12.54 -12.45
C PRO A 40 -3.28 11.80 -11.18
N ALA A 41 -4.25 11.43 -10.35
CA ALA A 41 -3.99 10.58 -9.20
C ALA A 41 -3.41 9.24 -9.66
N PHE A 42 -2.43 8.73 -8.91
CA PHE A 42 -1.93 7.38 -9.11
C PHE A 42 -2.84 6.40 -8.38
N GLU A 43 -3.44 5.47 -9.12
CA GLU A 43 -4.28 4.40 -8.56
C GLU A 43 -3.60 3.04 -8.71
N SER A 44 -3.68 2.24 -7.65
CA SER A 44 -3.14 0.87 -7.68
C SER A 44 -3.82 -0.05 -6.67
N LEU A 45 -3.81 -1.34 -6.98
CA LEU A 45 -4.09 -2.40 -6.01
C LEU A 45 -2.80 -2.71 -5.24
N MET A 46 -2.89 -2.63 -3.92
CA MET A 46 -1.78 -2.82 -3.00
C MET A 46 -1.91 -4.17 -2.30
N THR A 47 -0.79 -4.86 -2.10
CA THR A 47 -0.70 -6.07 -1.28
C THR A 47 0.47 -5.92 -0.31
N SER A 48 0.16 -5.84 0.98
CA SER A 48 1.13 -5.80 2.07
C SER A 48 1.06 -7.10 2.86
N VAL A 49 2.17 -7.82 2.95
CA VAL A 49 2.29 -9.03 3.78
C VAL A 49 3.02 -8.67 5.05
N TYR A 50 2.38 -8.92 6.19
CA TYR A 50 2.96 -8.69 7.51
C TYR A 50 3.26 -10.02 8.20
N VAL A 51 4.40 -10.06 8.90
CA VAL A 51 4.77 -11.14 9.81
C VAL A 51 4.96 -10.60 11.21
N ARG A 52 4.62 -11.39 12.24
CA ARG A 52 4.95 -11.04 13.62
C ARG A 52 6.47 -11.07 13.80
N ASN A 53 6.99 -10.01 14.39
CA ASN A 53 8.39 -9.88 14.78
C ASN A 53 8.43 -9.34 16.22
N GLY A 54 8.63 -10.24 17.18
CA GLY A 54 8.53 -9.91 18.61
C GLY A 54 7.13 -9.40 18.99
N PRO A 55 7.01 -8.25 19.68
CA PRO A 55 5.71 -7.70 20.08
C PRO A 55 4.93 -7.04 18.92
N GLY A 56 5.57 -6.83 17.77
CA GLY A 56 5.02 -6.06 16.67
C GLY A 56 4.83 -6.83 15.38
N TRP A 57 4.32 -6.14 14.37
CA TRP A 57 4.22 -6.61 12.99
C TRP A 57 5.28 -5.91 12.15
N ALA A 58 5.97 -6.66 11.29
CA ALA A 58 6.90 -6.14 10.31
C ALA A 58 6.37 -6.39 8.90
N LEU A 59 6.56 -5.42 8.01
CA LEU A 59 6.24 -5.58 6.59
C LEU A 59 7.29 -6.52 5.97
N ALA A 60 6.87 -7.72 5.59
CA ALA A 60 7.72 -8.72 4.96
C ALA A 60 7.78 -8.56 3.44
N SER A 61 6.66 -8.16 2.83
CA SER A 61 6.57 -7.92 1.39
C SER A 61 5.54 -6.83 1.09
N TYR A 62 5.84 -6.01 0.09
CA TYR A 62 4.93 -5.00 -0.43
C TYR A 62 4.96 -5.02 -1.96
N GLN A 63 3.78 -5.16 -2.54
CA GLN A 63 3.59 -5.08 -3.98
C GLN A 63 2.50 -4.05 -4.28
N GLN A 64 2.68 -3.33 -5.37
CA GLN A 64 1.68 -2.46 -5.96
C GLN A 64 1.49 -2.85 -7.42
N THR A 65 0.23 -2.91 -7.86
CA THR A 65 -0.15 -3.16 -9.24
C THR A 65 -0.95 -1.96 -9.73
N PRO A 66 -0.36 -1.07 -10.55
CA PRO A 66 -1.04 0.09 -11.09
C PRO A 66 -2.33 -0.32 -11.82
N ILE A 67 -3.41 0.44 -11.59
CA ILE A 67 -4.64 0.33 -12.36
C ILE A 67 -4.44 1.20 -13.61
N PRO A 68 -4.59 0.66 -14.83
CA PRO A 68 -4.52 1.46 -16.06
C PRO A 68 -5.57 2.57 -16.05
N SER A 69 -5.14 3.78 -16.40
CA SER A 69 -6.00 4.95 -16.62
C SER A 69 -6.72 4.90 -17.96
#